data_AF-A0A8J4CY17-F1
#
_entry.id   AF-A0A8J4CY17-F1
#
_cell.length_a   1.000
_cell.length_b   1.000
_cell.length_c   1.000
_cell.angle_alpha   90.00
_cell.angle_beta   90.00
_cell.angle_gamma   90.00
#
_symmetry.space_group_name_H-M   'P 1'
#
loop_
_entity.id
_entity.type
_entity.pdbx_description
1 polymer ?
#
loop_
_entity_poly.entity_id
_entity_poly.type
_entity_poly.pdbx_seq_one_letter_code
_entity_poly.pdbx_strand_id
1 'polypeptide(L)'
;SPEVCSSLATSAGCSYFGVQVASDCYCGNDVRWATSLGTSSSLCNMDCLGDPSQICGGPSAQNVYSLTSQYPVALVDGQNANEGRVEILYNSQWGTVCGNAMGASEATVICRQLGYNSGTIVEKWGGGSGSILMDNVQCGEDPPIGLEFASCAFDG
;
A
#
# COMPACT_ATOMS: atom_id res chain seq x y z
N SER A 1 12.62 -6.92 -4.79
CA SER A 1 11.15 -7.03 -4.76
C SER A 1 10.55 -5.65 -4.95
N PRO A 2 9.24 -5.54 -5.25
CA PRO A 2 8.58 -4.26 -5.38
C PRO A 2 8.49 -3.50 -4.03
N GLU A 3 8.56 -4.16 -2.86
CA GLU A 3 8.68 -3.47 -1.55
C GLU A 3 9.95 -2.62 -1.45
N VAL A 4 11.09 -3.22 -1.82
CA VAL A 4 12.38 -2.52 -1.78
C VAL A 4 12.35 -1.36 -2.78
N CYS A 5 11.76 -1.57 -3.96
CA CYS A 5 11.60 -0.51 -4.95
C CYS A 5 10.69 0.62 -4.47
N SER A 6 9.56 0.29 -3.82
CA SER A 6 8.65 1.25 -3.20
C SER A 6 9.36 2.13 -2.16
N SER A 7 10.16 1.52 -1.27
CA SER A 7 10.90 2.24 -0.24
C SER A 7 11.92 3.22 -0.83
N LEU A 8 12.66 2.78 -1.85
CA LEU A 8 13.62 3.63 -2.56
C LEU A 8 12.91 4.78 -3.29
N ALA A 9 11.79 4.49 -3.95
CA ALA A 9 11.04 5.47 -4.72
C ALA A 9 10.35 6.51 -3.84
N THR A 10 9.82 6.09 -2.70
CA THR A 10 9.26 7.00 -1.67
C THR A 10 10.34 7.93 -1.14
N SER A 11 11.53 7.38 -0.82
CA SER A 11 12.68 8.17 -0.36
C SER A 11 13.20 9.15 -1.42
N ALA A 12 13.02 8.82 -2.70
CA ALA A 12 13.35 9.69 -3.83
C ALA A 12 12.25 10.73 -4.15
N GLY A 13 11.11 10.68 -3.46
CA GLY A 13 9.99 11.61 -3.67
C GLY A 13 9.21 11.37 -4.96
N CYS A 14 9.19 10.14 -5.46
CA CYS A 14 8.40 9.79 -6.65
C CYS A 14 6.92 9.62 -6.33
N SER A 15 6.06 9.91 -7.32
CA SER A 15 4.63 9.60 -7.25
C SER A 15 4.29 8.18 -7.71
N TYR A 16 5.18 7.56 -8.51
CA TYR A 16 5.03 6.22 -9.04
C TYR A 16 6.36 5.47 -8.97
N PHE A 17 6.26 4.16 -8.85
CA PHE A 17 7.39 3.27 -9.09
C PHE A 17 6.95 2.09 -9.95
N GLY A 18 7.92 1.37 -10.49
CA GLY A 18 7.62 0.09 -11.12
C GLY A 18 8.83 -0.82 -11.15
N VAL A 19 8.54 -2.07 -11.46
CA VAL A 19 9.52 -3.14 -11.50
C VAL A 19 9.51 -3.84 -12.85
N GLN A 20 10.71 -4.18 -13.33
CA GLN A 20 10.90 -4.89 -14.57
C GLN A 20 12.00 -5.94 -14.44
N VAL A 21 11.99 -6.90 -15.34
CA VAL A 21 13.10 -7.84 -15.56
C VAL A 21 13.59 -8.49 -14.24
N ALA A 22 12.67 -8.88 -13.36
CA ALA A 22 12.89 -9.54 -12.07
C ALA A 22 13.57 -8.72 -10.95
N SER A 23 14.30 -7.64 -11.27
CA SER A 23 15.00 -6.83 -10.26
C SER A 23 15.11 -5.33 -10.54
N ASP A 24 14.81 -4.88 -11.76
CA ASP A 24 14.96 -3.48 -12.11
C ASP A 24 13.87 -2.65 -11.43
N CYS A 25 14.27 -1.46 -10.95
CA CYS A 25 13.41 -0.54 -10.21
C CYS A 25 13.41 0.82 -10.90
N TYR A 26 12.20 1.34 -11.14
CA TYR A 26 11.95 2.60 -11.82
C TYR A 26 11.12 3.51 -10.94
N CYS A 27 11.33 4.81 -11.08
CA CYS A 27 10.78 5.84 -10.21
C CYS A 27 10.44 7.06 -11.07
N GLY A 28 9.26 7.65 -10.89
CA GLY A 28 8.91 8.87 -11.60
C GLY A 28 7.63 9.52 -11.11
N ASN A 29 7.38 10.74 -11.57
CA ASN A 29 6.17 11.51 -11.22
C ASN A 29 5.10 11.49 -12.32
N ASP A 30 5.35 10.73 -13.39
CA ASP A 30 4.47 10.58 -14.53
C ASP A 30 4.53 9.12 -14.96
N VAL A 31 3.39 8.46 -15.18
CA VAL A 31 3.34 7.02 -15.53
C VAL A 31 3.65 6.74 -17.01
N ARG A 32 3.79 7.76 -17.85
CA ARG A 32 3.99 7.59 -19.31
C ARG A 32 5.24 6.79 -19.69
N TRP A 33 6.27 6.70 -18.83
CA TRP A 33 7.44 5.84 -19.09
C TRP A 33 7.10 4.36 -19.05
N ALA A 34 6.05 3.97 -18.32
CA ALA A 34 5.66 2.57 -18.22
C ALA A 34 4.76 2.12 -19.39
N THR A 35 3.93 3.04 -19.92
CA THR A 35 2.99 2.72 -21.01
C THR A 35 3.67 2.46 -22.35
N SER A 36 4.96 2.79 -22.50
CA SER A 36 5.73 2.56 -23.73
C SER A 36 6.26 1.14 -23.91
N LEU A 37 6.18 0.27 -22.89
CA LEU A 37 6.75 -1.09 -22.95
C LEU A 37 5.70 -2.16 -23.29
N GLY A 38 4.48 -2.01 -22.77
CA GLY A 38 3.34 -2.90 -23.04
C GLY A 38 2.22 -2.69 -22.00
N THR A 39 0.97 -2.92 -22.38
CA THR A 39 -0.21 -2.68 -21.51
C THR A 39 -0.91 -3.96 -21.03
N SER A 40 -0.48 -5.13 -21.52
CA SER A 40 -1.10 -6.41 -21.15
C SER A 40 -0.52 -6.93 -19.84
N SER A 41 -1.39 -7.17 -18.85
CA SER A 41 -0.99 -7.75 -17.55
C SER A 41 -0.37 -9.14 -17.67
N SER A 42 -0.71 -9.91 -18.72
CA SER A 42 -0.14 -11.24 -18.98
C SER A 42 1.36 -11.23 -19.29
N LEU A 43 1.92 -10.08 -19.65
CA LEU A 43 3.36 -9.92 -19.91
C LEU A 43 4.16 -9.70 -18.62
N CYS A 44 3.49 -9.39 -17.50
CA CYS A 44 4.09 -9.30 -16.18
C CYS A 44 3.98 -10.66 -15.50
N ASN A 45 4.92 -11.56 -15.79
CA ASN A 45 4.87 -12.95 -15.34
C ASN A 45 6.20 -13.48 -14.82
N MET A 46 7.15 -12.58 -14.53
CA MET A 46 8.44 -12.97 -13.99
C MET A 46 8.47 -12.78 -12.48
N ASP A 47 8.93 -13.80 -11.77
CA ASP A 47 9.14 -13.73 -10.33
C ASP A 47 10.25 -12.73 -10.00
N CYS A 48 10.12 -12.05 -8.86
CA CYS A 48 11.16 -11.15 -8.39
C CYS A 48 12.36 -11.94 -7.85
N LEU A 49 13.59 -11.55 -8.23
CA LEU A 49 14.81 -12.16 -7.67
C LEU A 49 14.94 -11.95 -6.16
N GLY A 50 14.44 -10.81 -5.66
CA GLY A 50 14.49 -10.49 -4.23
C GLY A 50 13.36 -11.12 -3.40
N ASP A 51 12.28 -11.56 -4.04
CA ASP A 51 11.16 -12.25 -3.39
C ASP A 51 10.37 -13.05 -4.44
N PRO A 52 10.63 -14.36 -4.60
CA PRO A 52 9.96 -15.17 -5.62
C PRO A 52 8.45 -15.34 -5.43
N SER A 53 7.87 -14.91 -4.32
CA SER A 53 6.41 -14.92 -4.13
C SER A 53 5.70 -13.80 -4.91
N GLN A 54 6.46 -12.89 -5.52
CA GLN A 54 5.97 -11.67 -6.13
C GLN A 54 6.38 -11.56 -7.59
N ILE A 55 5.62 -10.76 -8.34
CA ILE A 55 5.83 -10.53 -9.76
C ILE A 55 6.58 -9.21 -9.99
N CYS A 56 7.67 -9.27 -10.75
CA CYS A 56 8.52 -8.14 -11.12
C CYS A 56 8.56 -7.91 -12.64
N GLY A 57 7.39 -7.58 -13.19
CA GLY A 57 7.22 -7.23 -14.59
C GLY A 57 7.54 -8.39 -15.53
N GLY A 58 8.06 -8.04 -16.70
CA GLY A 58 8.56 -8.96 -17.70
C GLY A 58 9.48 -8.26 -18.71
N PRO A 59 9.97 -8.96 -19.75
CA PRO A 59 10.95 -8.41 -20.68
C PRO A 59 10.44 -7.16 -21.44
N SER A 60 9.13 -7.05 -21.57
CA SER A 60 8.44 -5.99 -22.32
C SER A 60 7.17 -5.51 -21.62
N ALA A 61 7.10 -5.62 -20.30
CA ALA A 61 6.04 -5.01 -19.50
C ALA A 61 6.50 -4.75 -18.07
N GLN A 62 5.86 -3.80 -17.39
CA GLN A 62 6.20 -3.39 -16.04
C GLN A 62 4.98 -3.49 -15.13
N ASN A 63 5.19 -3.96 -13.91
CA ASN A 63 4.24 -3.68 -12.85
C ASN A 63 4.50 -2.26 -12.34
N VAL A 64 3.45 -1.44 -12.33
CA VAL A 64 3.51 -0.03 -11.91
C VAL A 64 2.59 0.17 -10.73
N TYR A 65 3.06 0.94 -9.77
CA TYR A 65 2.39 1.19 -8.51
C TYR A 65 2.35 2.70 -8.24
N SER A 66 1.23 3.16 -7.67
CA SER A 66 1.09 4.53 -7.19
C SER A 66 1.64 4.65 -5.77
N LEU A 67 2.39 5.71 -5.49
CA LEU A 67 2.84 6.09 -4.14
C LEU A 67 1.96 7.17 -3.52
N THR A 68 1.13 7.82 -4.33
CA THR A 68 0.13 8.77 -3.86
C THR A 68 -1.20 8.04 -3.66
N SER A 69 -1.81 8.19 -2.48
CA SER A 69 -3.12 7.61 -2.20
C SER A 69 -4.24 8.63 -2.34
N GLN A 70 -5.36 8.22 -2.93
CA GLN A 70 -6.61 9.00 -2.94
C GLN A 70 -7.26 9.04 -1.55
N TYR A 71 -7.02 8.00 -0.74
CA TYR A 71 -7.53 7.87 0.62
C TYR A 71 -6.35 7.77 1.61
N PRO A 72 -5.67 8.90 1.90
CA PRO A 72 -4.59 8.95 2.86
C PRO A 72 -4.99 8.35 4.20
N VAL A 73 -4.06 7.58 4.76
CA VAL A 73 -4.14 7.03 6.12
C VAL A 73 -3.13 7.78 6.99
N ALA A 74 -3.45 7.93 8.27
CA ALA A 74 -2.53 8.47 9.27
C ALA A 74 -2.51 7.57 10.52
N LEU A 75 -1.33 7.48 11.14
CA LEU A 75 -1.18 6.92 12.48
C LEU A 75 -1.13 8.09 13.46
N VAL A 76 -2.04 8.09 14.43
CA VAL A 76 -2.18 9.18 15.39
C VAL A 76 -2.00 8.67 16.83
N ASP A 77 -1.56 9.58 17.69
CA ASP A 77 -1.32 9.37 19.12
C ASP A 77 -0.27 8.32 19.51
N GLY A 78 0.43 7.68 18.56
CA GLY A 78 1.54 6.74 18.80
C GLY A 78 2.74 7.33 19.54
N GLN A 79 3.59 6.49 20.16
CA GLN A 79 4.83 6.97 20.81
C GLN A 79 5.87 7.43 19.79
N ASN A 80 5.77 6.96 18.55
CA ASN A 80 6.64 7.34 17.45
C ASN A 80 5.88 7.27 16.11
N ALA A 81 6.54 7.66 15.00
CA ALA A 81 5.90 7.79 13.69
C ALA A 81 5.47 6.48 13.00
N ASN A 82 5.86 5.31 13.52
CA ASN A 82 5.55 4.01 12.92
C ASN A 82 4.42 3.24 13.64
N GLU A 83 3.77 3.87 14.62
CA GLU A 83 2.67 3.27 15.37
C GLU A 83 1.61 4.32 15.69
N GLY A 84 0.41 3.85 16.01
CA GLY A 84 -0.69 4.71 16.46
C GLY A 84 -2.06 4.14 16.10
N ARG A 85 -3.10 4.87 16.53
CA ARG A 85 -4.46 4.64 16.07
C ARG A 85 -4.56 5.02 14.59
N VAL A 86 -5.34 4.24 13.84
CA VAL A 86 -5.56 4.46 12.41
C VAL A 86 -6.68 5.47 12.21
N GLU A 87 -6.40 6.52 11.45
CA GLU A 87 -7.38 7.45 10.90
C GLU A 87 -7.26 7.48 9.37
N ILE A 88 -8.38 7.70 8.69
CA ILE A 88 -8.44 7.74 7.23
C ILE A 88 -9.20 8.96 6.73
N LEU A 89 -8.73 9.53 5.62
CA LEU A 89 -9.49 10.50 4.83
C LEU A 89 -10.39 9.75 3.84
N TYR A 90 -11.69 9.76 4.08
CA TYR A 90 -12.69 9.13 3.23
C TYR A 90 -13.85 10.09 2.98
N ASN A 91 -14.33 10.19 1.73
CA ASN A 91 -15.36 11.16 1.33
C ASN A 91 -15.08 12.61 1.79
N SER A 92 -13.82 13.04 1.70
CA SER A 92 -13.34 14.37 2.13
C SER A 92 -13.47 14.65 3.63
N GLN A 93 -13.58 13.61 4.47
CA GLN A 93 -13.62 13.74 5.92
C GLN A 93 -12.60 12.81 6.57
N TRP A 94 -11.88 13.33 7.57
CA TRP A 94 -11.06 12.51 8.45
C TRP A 94 -11.93 11.86 9.51
N GLY A 95 -11.67 10.59 9.80
CA GLY A 95 -12.35 9.88 10.88
C GLY A 95 -11.66 8.58 11.23
N THR A 96 -12.26 7.89 12.20
CA THR A 96 -11.67 6.70 12.82
C THR A 96 -12.05 5.43 12.09
N VAL A 97 -11.24 4.38 12.29
CA VAL A 97 -11.51 3.03 11.80
C VAL A 97 -11.75 2.13 13.01
N CYS A 98 -12.81 1.33 12.97
CA CYS A 98 -13.09 0.38 14.04
C CYS A 98 -12.12 -0.81 13.98
N GLY A 99 -11.38 -1.05 15.07
CA GLY A 99 -10.35 -2.08 15.15
C GLY A 99 -10.85 -3.49 15.48
N ASN A 100 -12.17 -3.75 15.45
CA ASN A 100 -12.71 -5.03 15.92
C ASN A 100 -12.25 -6.23 15.07
N ALA A 101 -12.31 -6.10 13.75
CA ALA A 101 -11.93 -7.14 12.79
C ALA A 101 -10.52 -6.97 12.17
N MET A 102 -9.78 -5.91 12.52
CA MET A 102 -8.47 -5.65 11.93
C MET A 102 -7.44 -6.70 12.38
N GLY A 103 -6.77 -7.31 11.41
CA GLY A 103 -5.66 -8.24 11.60
C GLY A 103 -4.36 -7.79 10.93
N ALA A 104 -3.46 -8.75 10.71
CA ALA A 104 -2.14 -8.49 10.12
C ALA A 104 -2.21 -8.03 8.66
N SER A 105 -3.21 -8.50 7.90
CA SER A 105 -3.42 -8.08 6.51
C SER A 105 -3.78 -6.59 6.44
N GLU A 106 -4.75 -6.14 7.24
CA GLU A 106 -5.17 -4.74 7.29
C GLU A 106 -4.01 -3.83 7.74
N ALA A 107 -3.30 -4.23 8.80
CA ALA A 107 -2.13 -3.52 9.29
C ALA A 107 -1.04 -3.41 8.21
N THR A 108 -0.83 -4.48 7.43
CA THR A 108 0.15 -4.49 6.34
C THR A 108 -0.24 -3.54 5.21
N VAL A 109 -1.52 -3.48 4.82
CA VAL A 109 -2.00 -2.52 3.81
C VAL A 109 -1.79 -1.09 4.27
N ILE A 110 -2.15 -0.78 5.52
CA ILE A 110 -1.96 0.56 6.11
C ILE A 110 -0.48 0.95 6.14
N CYS A 111 0.37 0.08 6.66
CA CYS A 111 1.80 0.34 6.75
C CYS A 111 2.43 0.49 5.35
N ARG A 112 2.02 -0.30 4.36
CA ARG A 112 2.47 -0.17 2.97
C ARG A 112 2.07 1.16 2.35
N GLN A 113 0.84 1.64 2.57
CA GLN A 113 0.42 2.97 2.11
C GLN A 113 1.21 4.11 2.74
N LEU A 114 1.70 3.91 3.97
CA LEU A 114 2.56 4.87 4.68
C LEU A 114 4.04 4.75 4.30
N GLY A 115 4.40 3.83 3.37
CA GLY A 115 5.77 3.63 2.90
C GLY A 115 6.60 2.65 3.74
N TYR A 116 5.99 1.90 4.65
CA TYR A 116 6.63 0.81 5.39
C TYR A 116 6.47 -0.54 4.68
N ASN A 117 7.30 -1.54 5.00
CA ASN A 117 7.25 -2.84 4.33
C ASN A 117 6.03 -3.69 4.75
N SER A 118 5.71 -3.69 6.04
CA SER A 118 4.62 -4.46 6.63
C SER A 118 4.23 -3.87 7.98
N GLY A 119 3.10 -4.33 8.54
CA GLY A 119 2.55 -3.83 9.78
C GLY A 119 1.96 -4.95 10.64
N THR A 120 1.81 -4.67 11.93
CA THR A 120 1.08 -5.55 12.86
C THR A 120 0.20 -4.73 13.78
N ILE A 121 -0.82 -5.36 14.34
CA ILE A 121 -1.66 -4.74 15.36
C ILE A 121 -0.96 -4.92 16.71
N VAL A 122 -0.44 -3.83 17.26
CA VAL A 122 0.29 -3.83 18.53
C VAL A 122 -0.64 -3.86 19.75
N GLU A 123 -1.64 -2.97 19.79
CA GLU A 123 -2.63 -2.94 20.87
C GLU A 123 -3.96 -2.35 20.35
N LYS A 124 -5.09 -2.81 20.89
CA LYS A 124 -6.38 -2.15 20.64
C LYS A 124 -6.50 -0.96 21.57
N TRP A 125 -6.15 0.22 21.05
CA TRP A 125 -6.24 1.49 21.78
C TRP A 125 -7.70 1.82 22.13
N GLY A 126 -7.91 2.59 23.20
CA GLY A 126 -9.21 3.16 23.52
C GLY A 126 -9.76 3.98 22.34
N GLY A 127 -11.08 3.99 22.17
CA GLY A 127 -11.73 4.59 21.00
C GLY A 127 -11.27 6.04 20.74
N GLY A 128 -10.97 6.36 19.48
CA GLY A 128 -10.72 7.74 19.07
C GLY A 128 -11.98 8.60 19.20
N SER A 129 -11.79 9.92 19.24
CA SER A 129 -12.90 10.88 19.18
C SER A 129 -13.29 11.15 17.72
N GLY A 130 -14.57 11.00 17.38
CA GLY A 130 -15.08 11.32 16.04
C GLY A 130 -15.94 10.21 15.45
N SER A 131 -16.35 10.39 14.19
CA SER A 131 -17.13 9.40 13.45
C SER A 131 -16.25 8.22 13.04
N ILE A 132 -16.77 7.01 13.22
CA ILE A 132 -16.22 5.80 12.61
C ILE A 132 -16.62 5.85 11.13
N LEU A 133 -15.64 5.86 10.23
CA LEU A 133 -15.89 5.90 8.78
C LEU A 133 -15.81 4.52 8.14
N MET A 134 -15.16 3.57 8.80
CA MET A 134 -14.99 2.20 8.33
C MET A 134 -15.03 1.25 9.53
N ASP A 135 -15.78 0.16 9.40
CA ASP A 135 -15.85 -0.95 10.36
C ASP A 135 -15.64 -2.29 9.66
N ASN A 136 -15.25 -3.32 10.40
CA ASN A 136 -15.04 -4.69 9.92
C ASN A 136 -14.22 -4.79 8.62
N VAL A 137 -13.13 -4.01 8.53
CA VAL A 137 -12.31 -3.96 7.31
C VAL A 137 -11.61 -5.31 7.05
N GLN A 138 -11.65 -5.78 5.80
CA GLN A 138 -11.10 -7.04 5.32
C GLN A 138 -10.34 -6.85 4.00
N CYS A 139 -9.02 -6.95 4.05
CA CYS A 139 -8.13 -6.79 2.90
C CYS A 139 -7.73 -8.12 2.22
N GLY A 140 -8.18 -9.25 2.76
CA GLY A 140 -7.86 -10.58 2.26
C GLY A 140 -6.52 -11.13 2.75
N GLU A 141 -6.24 -12.38 2.40
CA GLU A 141 -4.94 -13.00 2.64
C GLU A 141 -3.95 -12.51 1.57
N ASP A 142 -2.75 -12.12 2.00
CA ASP A 142 -1.67 -11.60 1.13
C ASP A 142 -2.09 -10.44 0.20
N PRO A 143 -2.44 -9.27 0.76
CA PRO A 143 -2.89 -8.13 -0.04
C PRO A 143 -1.79 -7.66 -1.01
N PRO A 144 -2.13 -7.35 -2.27
CA PRO A 144 -1.15 -6.93 -3.26
C PRO A 144 -0.50 -5.59 -2.88
N ILE A 145 0.73 -5.39 -3.35
CA ILE A 145 1.44 -4.11 -3.21
C ILE A 145 0.65 -3.02 -3.94
N GLY A 146 0.50 -1.85 -3.30
CA GLY A 146 -0.27 -0.73 -3.84
C GLY A 146 -1.78 -0.83 -3.65
N LEU A 147 -2.30 -1.86 -2.97
CA LEU A 147 -3.68 -1.87 -2.51
C LEU A 147 -3.91 -0.69 -1.54
N GLU A 148 -4.95 0.10 -1.79
CA GLU A 148 -5.37 1.13 -0.85
C GLU A 148 -6.28 0.54 0.22
N PHE A 149 -6.13 0.97 1.47
CA PHE A 149 -6.93 0.50 2.61
C PHE A 149 -8.43 0.72 2.39
N ALA A 150 -8.81 1.83 1.77
CA ALA A 150 -10.19 2.13 1.38
C ALA A 150 -10.76 1.20 0.28
N SER A 151 -9.92 0.43 -0.41
CA SER A 151 -10.34 -0.57 -1.40
C SER A 151 -10.58 -1.95 -0.80
N CYS A 152 -10.22 -2.17 0.46
CA CYS A 152 -10.60 -3.38 1.19
C CYS A 152 -12.12 -3.43 1.40
N ALA A 153 -12.70 -4.61 1.66
CA ALA A 153 -14.12 -4.69 2.00
C ALA A 153 -14.34 -4.15 3.42
N PHE A 154 -15.41 -3.41 3.67
CA PHE A 154 -15.74 -2.86 5.00
C PHE A 154 -17.23 -2.54 5.13
N ASP A 155 -17.69 -2.41 6.38
CA ASP A 155 -19.01 -1.90 6.75
C ASP A 155 -18.94 -0.38 7.00
N GLY A 156 -19.94 0.37 6.56
CA GLY A 156 -20.00 1.85 6.65
C GLY A 156 -21.32 2.40 7.15
#